data_AF-A0A8S0QBL1-F1
#
_entry.id   AF-A0A8S0QBL1-F1
#
_cell.length_a   1.000
_cell.length_b   1.000
_cell.length_c   1.000
_cell.angle_alpha   90.00
_cell.angle_beta   90.00
_cell.angle_gamma   90.00
#
_symmetry.space_group_name_H-M   'P 1'
#
loop_
_entity.id
_entity.type
_entity.pdbx_description
1 polymer ?
#
loop_
_entity_poly.entity_id
_entity_poly.type
_entity_poly.pdbx_seq_one_letter_code
_entity_poly.pdbx_strand_id
1 'polypeptide(L)'
;MLQQQLRKEVDFSQEQIKKQMQSYSELEIKLRTEMDLRKKAESSAAIAEEKASGLEGKLNTLSESMEREKSRFENELAQMRSGSKLSITRISADLERMECKAKNAEKESALLKQQLEELKKRLHECMGEKFEVEKRFSRFTSLETPSKDADLLVKHLQEELRSYECEVREARKIISSHEKIDLLKEQLLEEKGRRERTESDLHNLADIQLTVKNLEDDLSTWKSMIKDIPGVSHADDIPLKFAALQKELYDSMMKVGEAQARLKRVEVALDTTLLDKESAETEAALAKERMELSKSEIKRLKLMIASLTEERDSLKHAVDEMKGCNSLDDRKELVSGTIVQQLESSLAKKESVIRELENNLSEQRETNRCQLDEIKLLNERLNNEARRIKMLEREDDRLRSEIALLESKLGHGDFSSANTKVLRMVNTLAVENEAKQTIEALQNELQKTKEKLQAVEDLKKQSSDAGTLVDSYIAGNIKQLKEQIATLEKREER
;
A
#
# COMPACT_ATOMS: atom_id res chain seq x y z
N MET A 1 23.01 51.24 82.28
CA MET A 1 22.54 49.90 81.85
C MET A 1 21.29 49.99 80.96
N LEU A 2 20.10 50.34 81.49
CA LEU A 2 18.81 50.26 80.77
C LEU A 2 18.81 50.63 79.27
N GLN A 3 19.32 51.82 78.90
CA GLN A 3 19.34 52.27 77.49
C GLN A 3 20.08 51.31 76.53
N GLN A 4 21.12 50.62 77.01
CA GLN A 4 21.90 49.67 76.21
C GLN A 4 21.19 48.33 76.05
N GLN A 5 20.29 48.00 76.98
CA GLN A 5 19.44 46.81 76.92
C GLN A 5 18.27 47.06 75.97
N LEU A 6 17.60 48.21 76.10
CA LEU A 6 16.55 48.66 75.18
C LEU A 6 17.04 48.75 73.72
N ARG A 7 18.26 49.25 73.47
CA ARG A 7 18.85 49.25 72.12
C ARG A 7 18.94 47.84 71.54
N LYS A 8 19.53 46.88 72.27
CA LYS A 8 19.64 45.49 71.80
C LYS A 8 18.28 44.84 71.48
N GLU A 9 17.24 45.20 72.23
CA GLU A 9 15.88 44.71 72.03
C GLU A 9 15.20 45.34 70.79
N VAL A 10 15.47 46.62 70.52
CA VAL A 10 15.11 47.29 69.25
C VAL A 10 15.88 46.70 68.07
N ASP A 11 17.19 46.51 68.20
CA ASP A 11 18.04 45.95 67.15
C ASP A 11 17.59 44.51 66.79
N PHE A 12 17.34 43.67 67.80
CA PHE A 12 16.84 42.30 67.63
C PHE A 12 15.45 42.25 66.97
N SER A 13 14.51 43.09 67.43
CA SER A 13 13.16 43.13 66.86
C SER A 13 13.15 43.69 65.42
N GLN A 14 14.00 44.67 65.10
CA GLN A 14 14.20 45.11 63.71
C GLN A 14 14.78 43.99 62.84
N GLU A 15 15.75 43.21 63.32
CA GLU A 15 16.31 42.09 62.56
C GLU A 15 15.29 40.96 62.37
N GLN A 16 14.44 40.69 63.37
CA GLN A 16 13.34 39.74 63.29
C GLN A 16 12.28 40.17 62.26
N ILE A 17 11.86 41.44 62.28
CA ILE A 17 10.92 42.02 61.30
C ILE A 17 11.53 41.95 59.88
N LYS A 18 12.83 42.26 59.73
CA LYS A 18 13.52 42.19 58.43
C LYS A 18 13.55 40.75 57.88
N LYS A 19 13.83 39.75 58.72
CA LYS A 19 13.78 38.32 58.36
C LYS A 19 12.36 37.89 57.97
N GLN A 20 11.34 38.36 58.71
CA GLN A 20 9.94 38.12 58.35
C GLN A 20 9.59 38.73 56.98
N MET A 21 9.93 39.99 56.73
CA MET A 21 9.72 40.64 55.42
C MET A 21 10.39 39.89 54.27
N GLN A 22 11.62 39.40 54.46
CA GLN A 22 12.32 38.58 53.47
C GLN A 22 11.56 37.27 53.19
N SER A 23 11.12 36.56 54.24
CA SER A 23 10.33 35.34 54.08
C SER A 23 8.97 35.56 53.40
N TYR A 24 8.30 36.68 53.66
CA TYR A 24 7.06 37.05 52.96
C TYR A 24 7.31 37.34 51.48
N SER A 25 8.40 38.03 51.13
CA SER A 25 8.75 38.30 49.73
C SER A 25 9.07 37.02 48.96
N GLU A 26 9.80 36.08 49.58
CA GLU A 26 10.03 34.75 48.99
C GLU A 26 8.72 33.97 48.78
N LEU A 27 7.80 34.01 49.75
CA LEU A 27 6.51 33.34 49.65
C LEU A 27 5.61 33.97 48.57
N GLU A 28 5.64 35.29 48.40
CA GLU A 28 4.92 35.99 47.32
C GLU A 28 5.45 35.60 45.93
N ILE A 29 6.77 35.44 45.79
CA ILE A 29 7.40 34.93 44.55
C ILE A 29 6.97 33.48 44.29
N LYS A 30 7.07 32.59 45.30
CA LYS A 30 6.65 31.18 45.21
C LYS A 30 5.17 31.05 44.83
N LEU A 31 4.30 31.89 45.41
CA LEU A 31 2.86 31.93 45.09
C LEU A 31 2.61 32.36 43.64
N ARG A 32 3.33 33.37 43.12
CA ARG A 32 3.22 33.74 41.69
C ARG A 32 3.66 32.61 40.77
N THR A 33 4.78 31.93 41.07
CA THR A 33 5.24 30.81 40.24
C THR A 33 4.25 29.64 40.24
N GLU A 34 3.64 29.31 41.39
CA GLU A 34 2.58 28.28 41.47
C GLU A 34 1.32 28.69 40.70
N MET A 35 0.89 29.95 40.80
CA MET A 35 -0.26 30.45 40.02
C MET A 35 -0.03 30.36 38.51
N ASP A 36 1.18 30.64 38.03
CA ASP A 36 1.50 30.59 36.60
C ASP A 36 1.80 29.17 36.09
N LEU A 37 2.27 28.25 36.95
CA LEU A 37 2.30 26.81 36.65
C LEU A 37 0.88 26.24 36.57
N ARG A 38 0.02 26.59 37.53
CA ARG A 38 -1.37 26.16 37.58
C ARG A 38 -2.16 26.59 36.33
N LYS A 39 -2.05 27.86 35.91
CA LYS A 39 -2.69 28.34 34.66
C LYS A 39 -2.26 27.55 33.42
N LYS A 40 -0.98 27.14 33.34
CA LYS A 40 -0.46 26.33 32.22
C LYS A 40 -0.98 24.89 32.27
N ALA A 41 -1.14 24.32 33.46
CA ALA A 41 -1.77 23.02 33.63
C ALA A 41 -3.27 23.07 33.25
N GLU A 42 -3.99 24.09 33.71
CA GLU A 42 -5.41 24.31 33.40
C GLU A 42 -5.66 24.54 31.90
N SER A 43 -4.82 25.33 31.22
CA SER A 43 -4.94 25.50 29.75
C SER A 43 -4.55 24.24 28.97
N SER A 44 -3.54 23.50 29.43
CA SER A 44 -3.18 22.20 28.82
C SER A 44 -4.27 21.14 29.02
N ALA A 45 -4.99 21.17 30.14
CA ALA A 45 -6.11 20.29 30.40
C ALA A 45 -7.30 20.60 29.49
N ALA A 46 -7.68 21.88 29.35
CA ALA A 46 -8.76 22.30 28.44
C ALA A 46 -8.48 21.90 26.98
N ILE A 47 -7.24 22.06 26.50
CA ILE A 47 -6.83 21.63 25.16
C ILE A 47 -6.89 20.09 24.99
N ALA A 48 -6.67 19.33 26.07
CA ALA A 48 -6.83 17.87 26.04
C ALA A 48 -8.30 17.44 26.02
N GLU A 49 -9.17 18.15 26.76
CA GLU A 49 -10.62 17.91 26.83
C GLU A 49 -11.33 18.25 25.50
N GLU A 50 -10.96 19.36 24.85
CA GLU A 50 -11.42 19.72 23.50
C GLU A 50 -11.00 18.65 22.47
N LYS A 51 -9.75 18.14 22.57
CA LYS A 51 -9.29 17.05 21.69
C LYS A 51 -9.99 15.73 21.97
N ALA A 52 -10.29 15.41 23.22
CA ALA A 52 -11.00 14.18 23.60
C ALA A 52 -12.44 14.19 23.05
N SER A 53 -13.20 15.25 23.32
CA SER A 53 -14.57 15.43 22.80
C SER A 53 -14.60 15.51 21.26
N GLY A 54 -13.61 16.15 20.64
CA GLY A 54 -13.43 16.16 19.18
C GLY A 54 -13.08 14.80 18.56
N LEU A 55 -12.50 13.86 19.32
CA LEU A 55 -12.29 12.47 18.91
C LEU A 55 -13.54 11.61 19.16
N GLU A 56 -14.24 11.83 20.28
CA GLU A 56 -15.50 11.15 20.61
C GLU A 56 -16.59 11.43 19.56
N GLY A 57 -16.75 12.68 19.12
CA GLY A 57 -17.67 13.02 18.03
C GLY A 57 -17.33 12.35 16.69
N LYS A 58 -16.04 12.15 16.39
CA LYS A 58 -15.58 11.39 15.22
C LYS A 58 -15.86 9.89 15.36
N LEU A 59 -15.66 9.34 16.56
CA LEU A 59 -15.96 7.93 16.84
C LEU A 59 -17.46 7.64 16.71
N ASN A 60 -18.32 8.51 17.25
CA ASN A 60 -19.77 8.36 17.17
C ASN A 60 -20.28 8.45 15.72
N THR A 61 -19.82 9.44 14.94
CA THR A 61 -20.22 9.58 13.52
C THR A 61 -19.72 8.43 12.64
N LEU A 62 -18.54 7.87 12.91
CA LEU A 62 -18.06 6.63 12.28
C LEU A 62 -18.91 5.42 12.67
N SER A 63 -19.24 5.27 13.96
CA SER A 63 -20.10 4.18 14.46
C SER A 63 -21.49 4.22 13.83
N GLU A 64 -22.12 5.39 13.73
CA GLU A 64 -23.38 5.59 13.02
C GLU A 64 -23.28 5.24 11.53
N SER A 65 -22.14 5.48 10.89
CA SER A 65 -21.93 5.12 9.48
C SER A 65 -21.79 3.61 9.29
N MET A 66 -21.03 2.96 10.17
CA MET A 66 -20.83 1.51 10.18
C MET A 66 -22.14 0.74 10.44
N GLU A 67 -22.96 1.18 11.39
CA GLU A 67 -24.24 0.54 11.69
C GLU A 67 -25.25 0.74 10.54
N ARG A 68 -25.22 1.90 9.86
CA ARG A 68 -25.96 2.12 8.60
C ARG A 68 -25.48 1.22 7.46
N GLU A 69 -24.18 0.93 7.36
CA GLU A 69 -23.62 0.03 6.33
C GLU A 69 -23.96 -1.43 6.58
N LYS A 70 -23.76 -1.91 7.81
CA LYS A 70 -24.25 -3.20 8.27
C LYS A 70 -25.74 -3.39 7.96
N SER A 71 -26.57 -2.39 8.28
CA SER A 71 -28.00 -2.40 7.94
C SER A 71 -28.27 -2.47 6.42
N ARG A 72 -27.43 -1.86 5.57
CA ARG A 72 -27.55 -2.01 4.10
C ARG A 72 -27.23 -3.44 3.66
N PHE A 73 -26.10 -3.99 4.11
CA PHE A 73 -25.67 -5.34 3.74
C PHE A 73 -26.62 -6.44 4.26
N GLU A 74 -27.20 -6.28 5.46
CA GLU A 74 -28.21 -7.22 5.98
C GLU A 74 -29.48 -7.24 5.12
N ASN A 75 -29.93 -6.08 4.63
CA ASN A 75 -31.06 -5.97 3.69
C ASN A 75 -30.73 -6.56 2.31
N GLU A 76 -29.54 -6.28 1.77
CA GLU A 76 -29.08 -6.83 0.49
C GLU A 76 -28.95 -8.37 0.54
N LEU A 77 -28.41 -8.93 1.63
CA LEU A 77 -28.37 -10.37 1.87
C LEU A 77 -29.78 -10.98 1.99
N ALA A 78 -30.74 -10.30 2.62
CA ALA A 78 -32.13 -10.74 2.66
C ALA A 78 -32.79 -10.74 1.27
N GLN A 79 -32.57 -9.68 0.49
CA GLN A 79 -33.04 -9.59 -0.90
C GLN A 79 -32.45 -10.71 -1.77
N MET A 80 -31.12 -10.89 -1.75
CA MET A 80 -30.44 -11.93 -2.54
C MET A 80 -30.86 -13.35 -2.12
N ARG A 81 -31.06 -13.61 -0.82
CA ARG A 81 -31.61 -14.90 -0.34
C ARG A 81 -33.05 -15.15 -0.84
N SER A 82 -33.91 -14.13 -0.83
CA SER A 82 -35.29 -14.28 -1.33
C SER A 82 -35.34 -14.48 -2.85
N GLY A 83 -34.55 -13.72 -3.63
CA GLY A 83 -34.42 -13.90 -5.08
C GLY A 83 -33.86 -15.26 -5.47
N SER A 84 -32.81 -15.72 -4.77
CA SER A 84 -32.24 -17.07 -4.93
C SER A 84 -33.30 -18.15 -4.65
N LYS A 85 -34.04 -18.05 -3.54
CA LYS A 85 -35.12 -18.99 -3.19
C LYS A 85 -36.20 -19.06 -4.27
N LEU A 86 -36.63 -17.91 -4.79
CA LEU A 86 -37.62 -17.85 -5.88
C LEU A 86 -37.08 -18.50 -7.17
N SER A 87 -35.82 -18.24 -7.52
CA SER A 87 -35.15 -18.87 -8.67
C SER A 87 -35.10 -20.39 -8.53
N ILE A 88 -34.69 -20.90 -7.36
CA ILE A 88 -34.66 -22.34 -7.06
C ILE A 88 -36.07 -22.94 -7.20
N THR A 89 -37.11 -22.34 -6.61
CA THR A 89 -38.48 -22.86 -6.74
C THR A 89 -38.99 -22.88 -8.19
N ARG A 90 -38.58 -21.92 -9.02
CA ARG A 90 -38.90 -21.90 -10.45
C ARG A 90 -38.18 -23.01 -11.20
N ILE A 91 -36.87 -23.17 -10.97
CA ILE A 91 -36.07 -24.23 -11.62
C ILE A 91 -36.60 -25.62 -11.24
N SER A 92 -36.99 -25.84 -9.97
CA SER A 92 -37.62 -27.09 -9.53
C SER A 92 -38.95 -27.35 -10.27
N ALA A 93 -39.83 -26.37 -10.34
CA ALA A 93 -41.12 -26.51 -11.04
C ALA A 93 -40.95 -26.64 -12.57
N ASP A 94 -39.89 -26.09 -13.15
CA ASP A 94 -39.54 -26.27 -14.57
C ASP A 94 -39.01 -27.70 -14.81
N LEU A 95 -38.19 -28.23 -13.91
CA LEU A 95 -37.67 -29.61 -13.92
C LEU A 95 -38.78 -30.64 -13.76
N GLU A 96 -39.65 -30.52 -12.75
CA GLU A 96 -40.80 -31.40 -12.52
C GLU A 96 -41.71 -31.49 -13.76
N ARG A 97 -41.96 -30.36 -14.43
CA ARG A 97 -42.76 -30.32 -15.67
C ARG A 97 -42.06 -31.01 -16.85
N MET A 98 -40.74 -30.92 -16.94
CA MET A 98 -39.96 -31.62 -17.98
C MET A 98 -39.87 -33.12 -17.70
N GLU A 99 -39.72 -33.54 -16.44
CA GLU A 99 -39.73 -34.94 -16.03
C GLU A 99 -41.10 -35.60 -16.31
N CYS A 100 -42.20 -34.90 -16.02
CA CYS A 100 -43.55 -35.35 -16.36
C CYS A 100 -43.74 -35.54 -17.88
N LYS A 101 -43.23 -34.61 -18.70
CA LYS A 101 -43.26 -34.73 -20.17
C LYS A 101 -42.45 -35.93 -20.65
N ALA A 102 -41.23 -36.12 -20.14
CA ALA A 102 -40.38 -37.25 -20.51
C ALA A 102 -41.04 -38.60 -20.19
N LYS A 103 -41.59 -38.76 -18.97
CA LYS A 103 -42.33 -39.96 -18.54
C LYS A 103 -43.60 -40.23 -19.35
N ASN A 104 -44.19 -39.22 -19.98
CA ASN A 104 -45.34 -39.42 -20.88
C ASN A 104 -44.89 -39.80 -22.29
N ALA A 105 -43.89 -39.12 -22.85
CA ALA A 105 -43.31 -39.47 -24.16
C ALA A 105 -42.72 -40.89 -24.17
N GLU A 106 -42.15 -41.36 -23.05
CA GLU A 106 -41.69 -42.74 -22.87
C GLU A 106 -42.84 -43.76 -22.96
N LYS A 107 -43.97 -43.50 -22.29
CA LYS A 107 -45.18 -44.35 -22.34
C LYS A 107 -45.80 -44.36 -23.75
N GLU A 108 -45.86 -43.20 -24.40
CA GLU A 108 -46.34 -43.08 -25.78
C GLU A 108 -45.43 -43.86 -26.75
N SER A 109 -44.10 -43.76 -26.59
CA SER A 109 -43.14 -44.55 -27.36
C SER A 109 -43.32 -46.07 -27.13
N ALA A 110 -43.56 -46.50 -25.89
CA ALA A 110 -43.81 -47.90 -25.57
C ALA A 110 -45.12 -48.41 -26.22
N LEU A 111 -46.20 -47.62 -26.16
CA LEU A 111 -47.49 -47.94 -26.79
C LEU A 111 -47.37 -48.02 -28.32
N LEU A 112 -46.70 -47.06 -28.96
CA LEU A 112 -46.48 -47.04 -30.41
C LEU A 112 -45.64 -48.25 -30.87
N LYS A 113 -44.62 -48.66 -30.10
CA LYS A 113 -43.85 -49.89 -30.36
C LYS A 113 -44.74 -51.13 -30.30
N GLN A 114 -45.63 -51.23 -29.32
CA GLN A 114 -46.58 -52.35 -29.20
C GLN A 114 -47.55 -52.40 -30.39
N GLN A 115 -48.12 -51.26 -30.79
CA GLN A 115 -49.01 -51.15 -31.96
C GLN A 115 -48.29 -51.55 -33.26
N LEU A 116 -47.02 -51.15 -33.42
CA LEU A 116 -46.22 -51.46 -34.59
C LEU A 116 -45.93 -52.96 -34.75
N GLU A 117 -45.66 -53.68 -33.65
CA GLU A 117 -45.51 -55.15 -33.71
C GLU A 117 -46.83 -55.89 -34.00
N GLU A 118 -47.96 -55.40 -33.50
CA GLU A 118 -49.26 -56.01 -33.85
C GLU A 118 -49.64 -55.75 -35.33
N LEU A 119 -49.38 -54.55 -35.85
CA LEU A 119 -49.57 -54.25 -37.28
C LEU A 119 -48.65 -55.10 -38.18
N LYS A 120 -47.38 -55.30 -37.79
CA LYS A 120 -46.49 -56.26 -38.45
C LYS A 120 -47.09 -57.66 -38.48
N LYS A 121 -47.63 -58.16 -37.37
CA LYS A 121 -48.24 -59.49 -37.31
C LYS A 121 -49.41 -59.63 -38.29
N ARG A 122 -50.36 -58.69 -38.25
CA ARG A 122 -51.52 -58.65 -39.15
C ARG A 122 -51.14 -58.57 -40.63
N LEU A 123 -50.04 -57.87 -40.95
CA LEU A 123 -49.51 -57.79 -42.32
C LEU A 123 -48.97 -59.15 -42.81
N HIS A 124 -48.26 -59.90 -41.97
CA HIS A 124 -47.79 -61.25 -42.34
C HIS A 124 -48.96 -62.23 -42.54
N GLU A 125 -50.00 -62.14 -41.70
CA GLU A 125 -51.23 -62.93 -41.84
C GLU A 125 -51.93 -62.63 -43.18
N CYS A 126 -52.18 -61.35 -43.49
CA CYS A 126 -52.82 -60.91 -44.75
C CYS A 126 -52.01 -61.28 -46.01
N MET A 127 -50.68 -61.20 -45.96
CA MET A 127 -49.82 -61.62 -47.07
C MET A 127 -49.93 -63.12 -47.38
N GLY A 128 -50.16 -63.96 -46.36
CA GLY A 128 -50.45 -65.38 -46.53
C GLY A 128 -51.81 -65.64 -47.19
N GLU A 129 -52.85 -64.94 -46.76
CA GLU A 129 -54.20 -65.04 -47.35
C GLU A 129 -54.20 -64.65 -48.83
N LYS A 130 -53.52 -63.54 -49.17
CA LYS A 130 -53.39 -63.06 -50.56
C LYS A 130 -52.84 -64.14 -51.49
N PHE A 131 -51.75 -64.81 -51.08
CA PHE A 131 -51.09 -65.85 -51.88
C PHE A 131 -52.01 -67.03 -52.20
N GLU A 132 -52.86 -67.45 -51.25
CA GLU A 132 -53.87 -68.50 -51.48
C GLU A 132 -55.08 -68.06 -52.32
N VAL A 133 -55.30 -66.75 -52.52
CA VAL A 133 -56.34 -66.21 -53.43
C VAL A 133 -55.83 -66.08 -54.86
N GLU A 134 -54.62 -65.54 -55.07
CA GLU A 134 -54.02 -65.41 -56.42
C GLU A 134 -53.93 -66.78 -57.12
N LYS A 135 -53.53 -67.80 -56.36
CA LYS A 135 -53.48 -69.24 -56.72
C LYS A 135 -54.83 -69.84 -57.18
N ARG A 136 -55.97 -69.20 -56.86
CA ARG A 136 -57.32 -69.64 -57.29
C ARG A 136 -57.77 -68.95 -58.57
N PHE A 137 -57.37 -67.69 -58.78
CA PHE A 137 -57.82 -66.88 -59.93
C PHE A 137 -57.27 -67.39 -61.27
N SER A 138 -56.09 -68.02 -61.30
CA SER A 138 -55.44 -68.53 -62.52
C SER A 138 -56.14 -69.71 -63.23
N ARG A 139 -57.44 -69.96 -62.98
CA ARG A 139 -58.18 -71.15 -63.45
C ARG A 139 -59.42 -70.87 -64.32
N PHE A 140 -59.86 -69.61 -64.49
CA PHE A 140 -61.11 -69.28 -65.19
C PHE A 140 -61.04 -67.97 -65.99
N THR A 141 -60.96 -68.02 -67.33
CA THR A 141 -61.47 -66.94 -68.23
C THR A 141 -61.50 -67.33 -69.72
N SER A 142 -62.71 -67.50 -70.30
CA SER A 142 -63.01 -67.71 -71.74
C SER A 142 -64.53 -67.89 -71.95
N LEU A 143 -65.21 -67.43 -73.01
CA LEU A 143 -64.90 -66.43 -74.05
C LEU A 143 -66.09 -65.42 -74.09
N GLU A 144 -66.99 -65.13 -75.05
CA GLU A 144 -67.12 -65.20 -76.53
C GLU A 144 -68.17 -64.13 -76.97
N THR A 145 -68.10 -63.56 -78.18
CA THR A 145 -68.98 -62.46 -78.67
C THR A 145 -69.23 -62.54 -80.22
N PRO A 146 -69.77 -61.53 -80.96
CA PRO A 146 -71.18 -61.46 -81.38
C PRO A 146 -71.39 -61.31 -82.92
N SER A 147 -72.54 -60.78 -83.40
CA SER A 147 -72.91 -60.66 -84.82
C SER A 147 -73.98 -59.58 -85.09
N LYS A 148 -73.94 -58.74 -86.14
CA LYS A 148 -72.77 -58.28 -86.93
C LYS A 148 -72.97 -57.00 -87.79
N ASP A 149 -74.19 -56.58 -88.14
CA ASP A 149 -74.44 -55.52 -89.16
C ASP A 149 -75.25 -54.28 -88.72
N ALA A 150 -76.28 -54.42 -87.85
CA ALA A 150 -76.74 -53.26 -87.07
C ALA A 150 -75.57 -52.69 -86.24
N ASP A 151 -74.70 -53.60 -85.83
CA ASP A 151 -73.37 -53.40 -85.31
C ASP A 151 -72.44 -52.55 -86.20
N LEU A 152 -72.71 -52.17 -87.46
CA LEU A 152 -71.74 -51.33 -88.20
C LEU A 152 -71.82 -49.85 -87.80
N LEU A 153 -73.01 -49.25 -87.83
CA LEU A 153 -73.22 -47.91 -87.27
C LEU A 153 -73.04 -47.93 -85.73
N VAL A 154 -73.50 -49.00 -85.08
CA VAL A 154 -73.31 -49.19 -83.65
C VAL A 154 -71.82 -49.39 -83.30
N LYS A 155 -70.99 -50.07 -84.13
CA LYS A 155 -69.53 -50.11 -83.94
C LYS A 155 -68.91 -48.73 -84.04
N HIS A 156 -69.26 -47.92 -85.04
CA HIS A 156 -68.72 -46.56 -85.17
C HIS A 156 -69.07 -45.68 -83.96
N LEU A 157 -70.32 -45.66 -83.52
CA LEU A 157 -70.71 -44.93 -82.31
C LEU A 157 -70.07 -45.54 -81.03
N GLN A 158 -69.88 -46.86 -80.99
CA GLN A 158 -69.09 -47.51 -79.93
C GLN A 158 -67.60 -47.23 -80.05
N GLU A 159 -67.04 -46.97 -81.24
CA GLU A 159 -65.64 -46.62 -81.49
C GLU A 159 -65.38 -45.18 -81.04
N GLU A 160 -66.28 -44.24 -81.38
CA GLU A 160 -66.26 -42.86 -80.85
C GLU A 160 -66.42 -42.86 -79.31
N LEU A 161 -67.39 -43.60 -78.76
CA LEU A 161 -67.53 -43.76 -77.31
C LEU A 161 -66.28 -44.40 -76.68
N ARG A 162 -65.69 -45.45 -77.28
CA ARG A 162 -64.43 -46.04 -76.82
C ARG A 162 -63.26 -45.05 -76.92
N SER A 163 -63.26 -44.13 -77.88
CA SER A 163 -62.26 -43.06 -78.02
C SER A 163 -62.40 -42.03 -76.89
N TYR A 164 -63.59 -41.50 -76.65
CA TYR A 164 -63.84 -40.59 -75.52
C TYR A 164 -63.60 -41.28 -74.16
N GLU A 165 -63.90 -42.58 -74.03
CA GLU A 165 -63.51 -43.36 -72.85
C GLU A 165 -61.99 -43.52 -72.72
N CYS A 166 -61.24 -43.61 -73.83
CA CYS A 166 -59.77 -43.58 -73.82
C CYS A 166 -59.27 -42.22 -73.33
N GLU A 167 -59.74 -41.13 -73.92
CA GLU A 167 -59.38 -39.76 -73.52
C GLU A 167 -59.72 -39.48 -72.05
N VAL A 168 -60.89 -39.91 -71.56
CA VAL A 168 -61.26 -39.78 -70.14
C VAL A 168 -60.39 -40.67 -69.23
N ARG A 169 -59.99 -41.87 -69.68
CA ARG A 169 -59.03 -42.71 -68.94
C ARG A 169 -57.64 -42.07 -68.91
N GLU A 170 -57.19 -41.43 -69.99
CA GLU A 170 -55.91 -40.72 -70.04
C GLU A 170 -55.94 -39.44 -69.23
N ALA A 171 -57.01 -38.65 -69.27
CA ALA A 171 -57.19 -37.48 -68.41
C ALA A 171 -57.16 -37.85 -66.91
N ARG A 172 -57.82 -38.95 -66.50
CA ARG A 172 -57.74 -39.47 -65.12
C ARG A 172 -56.33 -39.95 -64.75
N LYS A 173 -55.61 -40.55 -65.69
CA LYS A 173 -54.20 -40.96 -65.51
C LYS A 173 -53.27 -39.73 -65.39
N ILE A 174 -53.53 -38.66 -66.12
CA ILE A 174 -52.80 -37.39 -66.02
C ILE A 174 -53.08 -36.74 -64.67
N ILE A 175 -54.35 -36.61 -64.25
CA ILE A 175 -54.74 -36.04 -62.94
C ILE A 175 -54.06 -36.80 -61.79
N SER A 176 -54.21 -38.12 -61.73
CA SER A 176 -53.57 -38.94 -60.69
C SER A 176 -52.03 -38.94 -60.73
N SER A 177 -51.43 -38.69 -61.91
CA SER A 177 -49.99 -38.44 -62.00
C SER A 177 -49.59 -37.05 -61.48
N HIS A 178 -50.44 -36.03 -61.65
CA HIS A 178 -50.22 -34.67 -61.15
C HIS A 178 -50.33 -34.61 -59.62
N GLU A 179 -51.39 -35.21 -59.05
CA GLU A 179 -51.56 -35.41 -57.61
C GLU A 179 -50.32 -36.07 -56.97
N LYS A 180 -49.79 -37.12 -57.61
CA LYS A 180 -48.56 -37.80 -57.18
C LYS A 180 -47.31 -36.91 -57.31
N ILE A 181 -47.22 -36.10 -58.36
CA ILE A 181 -46.12 -35.14 -58.57
C ILE A 181 -46.14 -34.05 -57.48
N ASP A 182 -47.32 -33.56 -57.10
CA ASP A 182 -47.44 -32.51 -56.08
C ASP A 182 -47.14 -33.04 -54.67
N LEU A 183 -47.59 -34.25 -54.33
CA LEU A 183 -47.18 -34.95 -53.11
C LEU A 183 -45.65 -35.12 -53.02
N LEU A 184 -44.98 -35.41 -54.15
CA LEU A 184 -43.52 -35.51 -54.22
C LEU A 184 -42.82 -34.14 -54.08
N LYS A 185 -43.44 -33.03 -54.54
CA LYS A 185 -42.93 -31.67 -54.28
C LYS A 185 -43.03 -31.31 -52.80
N GLU A 186 -44.15 -31.63 -52.15
CA GLU A 186 -44.37 -31.37 -50.73
C GLU A 186 -43.36 -32.15 -49.87
N GLN A 187 -43.18 -33.45 -50.13
CA GLN A 187 -42.16 -34.28 -49.48
C GLN A 187 -40.74 -33.74 -49.70
N LEU A 188 -40.41 -33.28 -50.90
CA LEU A 188 -39.11 -32.66 -51.20
C LEU A 188 -38.89 -31.34 -50.45
N LEU A 189 -39.93 -30.55 -50.22
CA LEU A 189 -39.85 -29.32 -49.42
C LEU A 189 -39.72 -29.64 -47.92
N GLU A 190 -40.43 -30.64 -47.41
CA GLU A 190 -40.29 -31.05 -46.00
C GLU A 190 -38.89 -31.63 -45.72
N GLU A 191 -38.35 -32.47 -46.62
CA GLU A 191 -36.99 -33.00 -46.50
C GLU A 191 -35.91 -31.92 -46.58
N LYS A 192 -36.08 -30.89 -47.42
CA LYS A 192 -35.21 -29.70 -47.40
C LYS A 192 -35.28 -28.98 -46.05
N GLY A 193 -36.48 -28.70 -45.55
CA GLY A 193 -36.67 -28.07 -44.24
C GLY A 193 -36.22 -28.93 -43.05
N ARG A 194 -36.12 -30.26 -43.20
CA ARG A 194 -35.47 -31.16 -42.23
C ARG A 194 -33.95 -31.03 -42.34
N ARG A 195 -33.39 -31.10 -43.55
CA ARG A 195 -31.95 -30.97 -43.83
C ARG A 195 -31.38 -29.63 -43.33
N GLU A 196 -32.01 -28.51 -43.67
CA GLU A 196 -31.56 -27.16 -43.30
C GLU A 196 -31.46 -26.99 -41.76
N ARG A 197 -32.40 -27.60 -41.01
CA ARG A 197 -32.31 -27.67 -39.54
C ARG A 197 -31.12 -28.51 -39.09
N THR A 198 -30.94 -29.73 -39.63
CA THR A 198 -29.79 -30.57 -39.25
C THR A 198 -28.43 -29.99 -39.64
N GLU A 199 -28.34 -29.19 -40.71
CA GLU A 199 -27.11 -28.46 -41.08
C GLU A 199 -26.86 -27.29 -40.13
N SER A 200 -27.92 -26.60 -39.68
CA SER A 200 -27.82 -25.55 -38.64
C SER A 200 -27.40 -26.14 -37.29
N ASP A 201 -28.01 -27.25 -36.87
CA ASP A 201 -27.67 -27.96 -35.64
C ASP A 201 -26.24 -28.52 -35.67
N LEU A 202 -25.74 -28.94 -36.84
CA LEU A 202 -24.36 -29.38 -37.03
C LEU A 202 -23.36 -28.22 -36.89
N HIS A 203 -23.70 -27.02 -37.40
CA HIS A 203 -22.88 -25.82 -37.17
C HIS A 203 -22.87 -25.43 -35.68
N ASN A 204 -24.03 -25.40 -35.02
CA ASN A 204 -24.15 -25.14 -33.58
C ASN A 204 -23.31 -26.15 -32.76
N LEU A 205 -23.29 -27.43 -33.17
CA LEU A 205 -22.48 -28.46 -32.53
C LEU A 205 -20.97 -28.22 -32.68
N ALA A 206 -20.52 -27.71 -33.83
CA ALA A 206 -19.10 -27.36 -34.05
C ALA A 206 -18.65 -26.19 -33.15
N ASP A 207 -19.50 -25.17 -32.98
CA ASP A 207 -19.22 -24.05 -32.07
C ASP A 207 -19.20 -24.50 -30.60
N ILE A 208 -20.10 -25.41 -30.22
CA ILE A 208 -20.09 -26.06 -28.89
C ILE A 208 -18.80 -26.87 -28.70
N GLN A 209 -18.35 -27.64 -29.70
CA GLN A 209 -17.09 -28.38 -29.62
C GLN A 209 -15.87 -27.45 -29.43
N LEU A 210 -15.85 -26.29 -30.10
CA LEU A 210 -14.80 -25.29 -29.91
C LEU A 210 -14.81 -24.71 -28.49
N THR A 211 -15.97 -24.36 -27.94
CA THR A 211 -16.07 -23.85 -26.57
C THR A 211 -15.71 -24.89 -25.51
N VAL A 212 -16.10 -26.16 -25.69
CA VAL A 212 -15.67 -27.28 -24.84
C VAL A 212 -14.16 -27.43 -24.86
N LYS A 213 -13.52 -27.43 -26.04
CA LYS A 213 -12.07 -27.54 -26.14
C LYS A 213 -11.35 -26.40 -25.42
N ASN A 214 -11.79 -25.15 -25.60
CA ASN A 214 -11.19 -24.01 -24.91
C ASN A 214 -11.27 -24.16 -23.38
N LEU A 215 -12.39 -24.68 -22.86
CA LEU A 215 -12.55 -24.97 -21.42
C LEU A 215 -11.69 -26.15 -20.95
N GLU A 216 -11.43 -27.15 -21.79
CA GLU A 216 -10.49 -28.25 -21.49
C GLU A 216 -9.03 -27.76 -21.46
N ASP A 217 -8.65 -26.92 -22.41
CA ASP A 217 -7.34 -26.27 -22.47
C ASP A 217 -7.14 -25.36 -21.22
N ASP A 218 -8.12 -24.51 -20.88
CA ASP A 218 -8.13 -23.71 -19.64
C ASP A 218 -7.99 -24.58 -18.39
N LEU A 219 -8.83 -25.62 -18.24
CA LEU A 219 -8.75 -26.57 -17.12
C LEU A 219 -7.40 -27.29 -17.06
N SER A 220 -6.69 -27.46 -18.18
CA SER A 220 -5.35 -28.03 -18.20
C SER A 220 -4.31 -27.05 -17.62
N THR A 221 -4.41 -25.75 -17.93
CA THR A 221 -3.49 -24.72 -17.40
C THR A 221 -3.66 -24.55 -15.89
N TRP A 222 -4.89 -24.45 -15.40
CA TRP A 222 -5.19 -24.40 -13.96
C TRP A 222 -4.66 -25.65 -13.23
N LYS A 223 -4.83 -26.85 -13.81
CA LYS A 223 -4.26 -28.10 -13.26
C LYS A 223 -2.74 -28.17 -13.30
N SER A 224 -2.07 -27.36 -14.13
CA SER A 224 -0.61 -27.19 -14.06
C SER A 224 -0.24 -26.26 -12.92
N MET A 225 -0.81 -25.05 -12.90
CA MET A 225 -0.54 -24.02 -11.88
C MET A 225 -0.77 -24.51 -10.45
N ILE A 226 -1.77 -25.38 -10.22
CA ILE A 226 -2.04 -26.00 -8.92
C ILE A 226 -0.89 -26.93 -8.48
N LYS A 227 -0.27 -27.69 -9.40
CA LYS A 227 0.85 -28.60 -9.09
C LYS A 227 2.15 -27.86 -8.78
N ASP A 228 2.31 -26.65 -9.31
CA ASP A 228 3.48 -25.81 -9.07
C ASP A 228 3.49 -25.21 -7.64
N ILE A 229 2.38 -25.30 -6.88
CA ILE A 229 2.25 -24.80 -5.52
C ILE A 229 2.62 -25.91 -4.49
N PRO A 230 3.72 -25.76 -3.71
CA PRO A 230 4.19 -26.83 -2.82
C PRO A 230 3.21 -27.18 -1.69
N GLY A 231 2.74 -28.42 -1.70
CA GLY A 231 1.81 -28.96 -0.70
C GLY A 231 0.33 -28.67 -0.99
N VAL A 232 0.00 -28.22 -2.20
CA VAL A 232 -1.36 -28.12 -2.73
C VAL A 232 -1.54 -29.23 -3.77
N SER A 233 -2.66 -29.93 -3.72
CA SER A 233 -3.00 -31.05 -4.61
C SER A 233 -4.31 -30.84 -5.37
N HIS A 234 -5.25 -30.11 -4.74
CA HIS A 234 -6.55 -29.73 -5.26
C HIS A 234 -6.75 -28.21 -5.06
N ALA A 235 -7.69 -27.60 -5.79
CA ALA A 235 -7.98 -26.17 -5.63
C ALA A 235 -8.42 -25.81 -4.19
N ASP A 236 -9.12 -26.73 -3.51
CA ASP A 236 -9.59 -26.57 -2.13
C ASP A 236 -8.46 -26.55 -1.09
N ASP A 237 -7.24 -27.01 -1.44
CA ASP A 237 -6.08 -26.90 -0.57
C ASP A 237 -5.51 -25.47 -0.53
N ILE A 238 -5.78 -24.63 -1.55
CA ILE A 238 -5.19 -23.29 -1.68
C ILE A 238 -5.62 -22.36 -0.52
N PRO A 239 -6.92 -22.23 -0.15
CA PRO A 239 -7.31 -21.41 0.99
C PRO A 239 -6.72 -21.90 2.32
N LEU A 240 -6.59 -23.22 2.50
CA LEU A 240 -5.99 -23.81 3.69
C LEU A 240 -4.49 -23.51 3.76
N LYS A 241 -3.76 -23.65 2.65
CA LYS A 241 -2.35 -23.30 2.53
C LYS A 241 -2.12 -21.81 2.76
N PHE A 242 -2.98 -20.95 2.23
CA PHE A 242 -2.91 -19.50 2.42
C PHE A 242 -3.16 -19.09 3.88
N ALA A 243 -4.19 -19.65 4.52
CA ALA A 243 -4.47 -19.41 5.94
C ALA A 243 -3.34 -19.92 6.86
N ALA A 244 -2.72 -21.05 6.53
CA ALA A 244 -1.55 -21.56 7.23
C ALA A 244 -0.34 -20.62 7.10
N LEU A 245 -0.05 -20.13 5.89
CA LEU A 245 1.02 -19.16 5.64
C LEU A 245 0.76 -17.81 6.32
N GLN A 246 -0.48 -17.32 6.31
CA GLN A 246 -0.86 -16.11 7.06
C GLN A 246 -0.59 -16.28 8.56
N LYS A 247 -0.99 -17.42 9.13
CA LYS A 247 -0.71 -17.72 10.55
C LYS A 247 0.80 -17.78 10.83
N GLU A 248 1.58 -18.44 9.99
CA GLU A 248 3.05 -18.50 10.13
C GLU A 248 3.69 -17.10 10.04
N LEU A 249 3.15 -16.22 9.20
CA LEU A 249 3.58 -14.82 9.09
C LEU A 249 3.25 -14.05 10.38
N TYR A 250 2.04 -14.18 10.94
CA TYR A 250 1.71 -13.57 12.23
C TYR A 250 2.56 -14.13 13.39
N ASP A 251 2.72 -15.45 13.48
CA ASP A 251 3.53 -16.10 14.53
C ASP A 251 5.02 -15.74 14.43
N SER A 252 5.56 -15.50 13.24
CA SER A 252 6.93 -15.01 13.05
C SER A 252 7.05 -13.50 13.34
N MET A 253 6.08 -12.69 12.92
CA MET A 253 6.05 -11.25 13.23
C MET A 253 5.95 -10.99 14.74
N MET A 254 5.16 -11.77 15.49
CA MET A 254 5.13 -11.70 16.96
C MET A 254 6.49 -12.05 17.59
N LYS A 255 7.16 -13.11 17.12
CA LYS A 255 8.50 -13.48 17.61
C LYS A 255 9.55 -12.40 17.33
N VAL A 256 9.48 -11.73 16.17
CA VAL A 256 10.35 -10.58 15.85
C VAL A 256 10.02 -9.38 16.75
N GLY A 257 8.75 -9.09 17.00
CA GLY A 257 8.32 -8.06 17.95
C GLY A 257 8.81 -8.32 19.38
N GLU A 258 8.70 -9.56 19.87
CA GLU A 258 9.28 -9.99 21.14
C GLU A 258 10.81 -9.83 21.17
N ALA A 259 11.51 -10.23 20.11
CA ALA A 259 12.96 -10.09 20.01
C ALA A 259 13.38 -8.60 20.07
N GLN A 260 12.69 -7.73 19.34
CA GLN A 260 12.92 -6.28 19.38
C GLN A 260 12.62 -5.67 20.76
N ALA A 261 11.57 -6.15 21.44
CA ALA A 261 11.22 -5.73 22.80
C ALA A 261 12.16 -6.30 23.88
N ARG A 262 12.91 -7.38 23.58
CA ARG A 262 14.02 -7.86 24.40
C ARG A 262 15.28 -7.02 24.14
N LEU A 263 15.60 -6.74 22.87
CA LEU A 263 16.72 -5.88 22.46
C LEU A 263 16.63 -4.50 23.12
N LYS A 264 15.50 -3.79 22.96
CA LYS A 264 15.30 -2.45 23.53
C LYS A 264 15.43 -2.38 25.06
N ARG A 265 15.14 -3.47 25.78
CA ARG A 265 15.36 -3.53 27.23
C ARG A 265 16.83 -3.74 27.59
N VAL A 266 17.60 -4.41 26.75
CA VAL A 266 19.06 -4.55 26.92
C VAL A 266 19.77 -3.26 26.52
N GLU A 267 19.33 -2.58 25.46
CA GLU A 267 19.82 -1.25 25.04
C GLU A 267 19.64 -0.22 26.17
N VAL A 268 18.41 -0.05 26.68
CA VAL A 268 18.14 0.88 27.80
C VAL A 268 18.90 0.50 29.07
N ALA A 269 19.04 -0.80 29.38
CA ALA A 269 19.82 -1.24 30.54
C ALA A 269 21.32 -0.92 30.37
N LEU A 270 21.87 -1.11 29.17
CA LEU A 270 23.25 -0.75 28.84
C LEU A 270 23.47 0.75 29.01
N ASP A 271 22.59 1.58 28.43
CA ASP A 271 22.64 3.04 28.56
C ASP A 271 22.62 3.49 30.03
N THR A 272 21.75 2.90 30.87
CA THR A 272 21.77 3.18 32.32
C THR A 272 23.08 2.78 32.98
N THR A 273 23.65 1.59 32.67
CA THR A 273 24.94 1.18 33.26
C THR A 273 26.14 2.01 32.77
N LEU A 274 26.05 2.63 31.58
CA LEU A 274 27.06 3.56 31.09
C LEU A 274 26.97 4.90 31.82
N LEU A 275 25.76 5.44 32.03
CA LEU A 275 25.55 6.65 32.83
C LEU A 275 25.95 6.45 34.30
N ASP A 276 25.59 5.31 34.90
CA ASP A 276 26.01 4.94 36.26
C ASP A 276 27.56 4.89 36.35
N LYS A 277 28.22 4.28 35.36
CA LYS A 277 29.69 4.24 35.27
C LYS A 277 30.30 5.64 35.15
N GLU A 278 29.78 6.50 34.28
CA GLU A 278 30.29 7.87 34.11
C GLU A 278 30.11 8.71 35.39
N SER A 279 29.00 8.52 36.11
CA SER A 279 28.80 9.15 37.43
C SER A 279 29.81 8.64 38.46
N ALA A 280 30.07 7.33 38.52
CA ALA A 280 31.05 6.75 39.42
C ALA A 280 32.50 7.17 39.08
N GLU A 281 32.85 7.30 37.80
CA GLU A 281 34.16 7.78 37.35
C GLU A 281 34.37 9.28 37.66
N THR A 282 33.33 10.12 37.51
CA THR A 282 33.40 11.54 37.87
C THR A 282 33.41 11.76 39.39
N GLU A 283 32.63 11.01 40.17
CA GLU A 283 32.73 11.01 41.64
C GLU A 283 34.11 10.56 42.13
N ALA A 284 34.68 9.50 41.54
CA ALA A 284 36.03 9.04 41.87
C ALA A 284 37.12 10.07 41.52
N ALA A 285 36.97 10.79 40.40
CA ALA A 285 37.85 11.88 40.03
C ALA A 285 37.78 13.05 41.03
N LEU A 286 36.58 13.49 41.41
CA LEU A 286 36.35 14.54 42.41
C LEU A 286 36.86 14.13 43.81
N ALA A 287 36.68 12.86 44.20
CA ALA A 287 37.22 12.33 45.45
C ALA A 287 38.77 12.35 45.45
N LYS A 288 39.40 12.01 44.32
CA LYS A 288 40.86 12.06 44.14
C LYS A 288 41.39 13.49 44.15
N GLU A 289 40.69 14.44 43.55
CA GLU A 289 41.05 15.87 43.61
C GLU A 289 40.99 16.39 45.05
N ARG A 290 39.87 16.15 45.76
CA ARG A 290 39.72 16.48 47.19
C ARG A 290 40.81 15.84 48.05
N MET A 291 41.22 14.62 47.73
CA MET A 291 42.33 13.94 48.41
C MET A 291 43.66 14.69 48.22
N GLU A 292 44.05 15.02 46.98
CA GLU A 292 45.29 15.76 46.71
C GLU A 292 45.26 17.20 47.28
N LEU A 293 44.11 17.87 47.27
CA LEU A 293 43.91 19.17 47.94
C LEU A 293 44.08 19.07 49.47
N SER A 294 43.45 18.08 50.12
CA SER A 294 43.64 17.90 51.57
C SER A 294 45.09 17.53 51.93
N LYS A 295 45.78 16.79 51.05
CA LYS A 295 47.18 16.38 51.17
C LYS A 295 48.16 17.55 50.93
N SER A 296 47.84 18.51 50.07
CA SER A 296 48.63 19.75 49.93
C SER A 296 48.41 20.68 51.13
N GLU A 297 47.18 20.78 51.63
CA GLU A 297 46.85 21.54 52.84
C GLU A 297 47.54 20.96 54.09
N ILE A 298 47.56 19.63 54.25
CA ILE A 298 48.33 18.96 55.32
C ILE A 298 49.83 19.25 55.21
N LYS A 299 50.41 19.34 54.00
CA LYS A 299 51.81 19.77 53.82
C LYS A 299 52.01 21.24 54.25
N ARG A 300 51.11 22.14 53.84
CA ARG A 300 51.14 23.56 54.19
C ARG A 300 51.04 23.78 55.70
N LEU A 301 50.10 23.10 56.36
CA LEU A 301 49.93 23.14 57.82
C LEU A 301 51.14 22.55 58.55
N LYS A 302 51.76 21.47 58.06
CA LYS A 302 53.02 20.95 58.63
C LYS A 302 54.17 21.95 58.57
N LEU A 303 54.35 22.65 57.44
CA LEU A 303 55.36 23.70 57.30
C LEU A 303 55.08 24.89 58.23
N MET A 304 53.80 25.30 58.34
CA MET A 304 53.40 26.39 59.24
C MET A 304 53.58 26.03 60.74
N ILE A 305 53.38 24.76 61.11
CA ILE A 305 53.67 24.27 62.47
C ILE A 305 55.19 24.22 62.71
N ALA A 306 56.00 23.86 61.71
CA ALA A 306 57.46 23.91 61.82
C ALA A 306 57.92 25.36 62.07
N SER A 307 57.52 26.33 61.24
CA SER A 307 57.91 27.74 61.44
C SER A 307 57.41 28.31 62.77
N LEU A 308 56.19 27.97 63.21
CA LEU A 308 55.67 28.40 64.52
C LEU A 308 56.40 27.76 65.71
N THR A 309 57.00 26.57 65.53
CA THR A 309 57.83 25.94 66.58
C THR A 309 59.25 26.49 66.58
N GLU A 310 59.82 26.82 65.42
CA GLU A 310 61.06 27.60 65.29
C GLU A 310 60.93 29.00 65.90
N GLU A 311 59.83 29.72 65.63
CA GLU A 311 59.54 31.03 66.26
C GLU A 311 59.36 30.91 67.77
N ARG A 312 58.58 29.91 68.25
CA ARG A 312 58.42 29.63 69.69
C ARG A 312 59.77 29.40 70.36
N ASP A 313 60.63 28.57 69.78
CA ASP A 313 61.91 28.22 70.40
C ASP A 313 62.90 29.39 70.32
N SER A 314 62.90 30.16 69.23
CA SER A 314 63.67 31.40 69.11
C SER A 314 63.24 32.46 70.14
N LEU A 315 61.93 32.65 70.32
CA LEU A 315 61.37 33.55 71.35
C LEU A 315 61.67 33.05 72.76
N LYS A 316 61.65 31.73 72.99
CA LYS A 316 62.04 31.13 74.27
C LYS A 316 63.52 31.38 74.55
N HIS A 317 64.41 31.17 73.57
CA HIS A 317 65.83 31.50 73.70
C HIS A 317 66.04 32.99 74.00
N ALA A 318 65.39 33.90 73.26
CA ALA A 318 65.49 35.35 73.52
C ALA A 318 64.95 35.75 74.92
N VAL A 319 63.90 35.10 75.40
CA VAL A 319 63.36 35.30 76.76
C VAL A 319 64.30 34.76 77.83
N ASP A 320 64.94 33.61 77.61
CA ASP A 320 65.88 33.02 78.57
C ASP A 320 67.24 33.77 78.55
N GLU A 321 67.66 34.32 77.41
CA GLU A 321 68.78 35.28 77.30
C GLU A 321 68.48 36.60 78.01
N MET A 322 67.28 37.19 77.83
CA MET A 322 66.87 38.38 78.59
C MET A 322 66.84 38.11 80.10
N LYS A 323 66.38 36.93 80.54
CA LYS A 323 66.44 36.54 81.96
C LYS A 323 67.87 36.47 82.49
N GLY A 324 68.79 35.93 81.69
CA GLY A 324 70.23 35.89 81.99
C GLY A 324 70.90 37.27 82.01
N CYS A 325 70.42 38.22 81.20
CA CYS A 325 70.97 39.57 81.09
C CYS A 325 70.41 40.56 82.14
N ASN A 326 69.79 40.10 83.23
CA ASN A 326 69.35 40.95 84.34
C ASN A 326 70.50 41.46 85.25
N SER A 327 71.75 41.43 84.78
CA SER A 327 72.91 42.01 85.45
C SER A 327 73.93 42.55 84.45
N LEU A 328 74.37 43.80 84.68
CA LEU A 328 75.33 44.61 83.90
C LEU A 328 74.78 45.18 82.58
N ASP A 329 75.08 46.46 82.34
CA ASP A 329 74.30 47.33 81.44
C ASP A 329 74.82 47.39 79.99
N ASP A 330 76.15 47.33 79.81
CA ASP A 330 76.86 47.57 78.53
C ASP A 330 76.56 46.55 77.41
N ARG A 331 75.75 45.50 77.68
CA ARG A 331 75.45 44.43 76.71
C ARG A 331 74.19 44.69 75.87
N LYS A 332 73.37 45.68 76.23
CA LYS A 332 72.05 45.93 75.59
C LYS A 332 72.14 46.36 74.13
N GLU A 333 73.14 47.16 73.77
CA GLU A 333 73.18 47.87 72.48
C GLU A 333 73.56 46.94 71.30
N LEU A 334 74.41 45.94 71.55
CA LEU A 334 74.75 44.92 70.53
C LEU A 334 73.57 43.95 70.27
N VAL A 335 72.76 43.68 71.30
CA VAL A 335 71.58 42.81 71.21
C VAL A 335 70.44 43.50 70.45
N SER A 336 70.20 44.80 70.69
CA SER A 336 69.15 45.54 69.98
C SER A 336 69.38 45.63 68.48
N GLY A 337 70.62 45.89 68.04
CA GLY A 337 70.98 45.92 66.61
C GLY A 337 70.73 44.58 65.90
N THR A 338 71.03 43.47 66.58
CA THR A 338 70.78 42.11 66.06
C THR A 338 69.28 41.85 65.86
N ILE A 339 68.43 42.32 66.78
CA ILE A 339 66.96 42.20 66.70
C ILE A 339 66.40 43.06 65.56
N VAL A 340 66.90 44.28 65.36
CA VAL A 340 66.49 45.15 64.24
C VAL A 340 66.77 44.47 62.90
N GLN A 341 67.96 43.91 62.72
CA GLN A 341 68.34 43.23 61.48
C GLN A 341 67.50 41.96 61.20
N GLN A 342 67.08 41.24 62.24
CA GLN A 342 66.09 40.16 62.11
C GLN A 342 64.72 40.69 61.65
N LEU A 343 64.24 41.78 62.22
CA LEU A 343 62.94 42.39 61.85
C LEU A 343 62.94 42.91 60.40
N GLU A 344 64.03 43.54 59.95
CA GLU A 344 64.23 43.94 58.55
C GLU A 344 64.19 42.72 57.60
N SER A 345 64.86 41.62 57.98
CA SER A 345 64.82 40.38 57.19
C SER A 345 63.41 39.74 57.13
N SER A 346 62.59 39.94 58.18
CA SER A 346 61.20 39.48 58.25
C SER A 346 60.27 40.36 57.40
N LEU A 347 60.52 41.68 57.37
CA LEU A 347 59.79 42.62 56.52
C LEU A 347 60.03 42.33 55.03
N ALA A 348 61.29 42.18 54.62
CA ALA A 348 61.65 41.86 53.23
C ALA A 348 61.01 40.53 52.75
N LYS A 349 60.93 39.52 53.62
CA LYS A 349 60.20 38.27 53.33
C LYS A 349 58.71 38.53 53.10
N LYS A 350 58.05 39.34 53.94
CA LYS A 350 56.63 39.70 53.75
C LYS A 350 56.40 40.48 52.46
N GLU A 351 57.29 41.40 52.10
CA GLU A 351 57.22 42.13 50.83
C GLU A 351 57.44 41.25 49.59
N SER A 352 58.14 40.11 49.71
CA SER A 352 58.20 39.12 48.62
C SER A 352 56.88 38.35 48.47
N VAL A 353 56.30 37.88 49.58
CA VAL A 353 55.00 37.17 49.59
C VAL A 353 53.85 38.07 49.11
N ILE A 354 53.86 39.36 49.44
CA ILE A 354 52.86 40.32 48.93
C ILE A 354 52.91 40.38 47.39
N ARG A 355 54.10 40.52 46.79
CA ARG A 355 54.27 40.55 45.33
C ARG A 355 53.86 39.24 44.67
N GLU A 356 54.13 38.09 45.30
CA GLU A 356 53.63 36.80 44.80
C GLU A 356 52.10 36.75 44.81
N LEU A 357 51.44 37.23 45.88
CA LEU A 357 49.98 37.29 45.94
C LEU A 357 49.38 38.28 44.93
N GLU A 358 50.02 39.43 44.70
CA GLU A 358 49.61 40.40 43.68
C GLU A 358 49.72 39.82 42.27
N ASN A 359 50.80 39.09 41.96
CA ASN A 359 50.99 38.40 40.68
C ASN A 359 49.92 37.33 40.46
N ASN A 360 49.73 36.42 41.42
CA ASN A 360 48.67 35.38 41.36
C ASN A 360 47.28 36.00 41.14
N LEU A 361 46.97 37.11 41.80
CA LEU A 361 45.69 37.81 41.66
C LEU A 361 45.56 38.50 40.29
N SER A 362 46.67 38.91 39.66
CA SER A 362 46.68 39.42 38.28
C SER A 362 46.43 38.31 37.26
N GLU A 363 47.05 37.14 37.41
CA GLU A 363 46.82 35.97 36.57
C GLU A 363 45.38 35.48 36.68
N GLN A 364 44.83 35.43 37.89
CA GLN A 364 43.44 35.05 38.13
C GLN A 364 42.43 36.04 37.51
N ARG A 365 42.78 37.33 37.40
CA ARG A 365 41.97 38.31 36.66
C ARG A 365 42.02 38.08 35.15
N GLU A 366 43.18 37.72 34.62
CA GLU A 366 43.37 37.43 33.20
C GLU A 366 42.59 36.17 32.79
N THR A 367 42.68 35.09 33.56
CA THR A 367 41.92 33.85 33.31
C THR A 367 40.41 34.08 33.44
N ASN A 368 39.96 34.85 34.43
CA ASN A 368 38.54 35.21 34.56
C ASN A 368 38.05 36.05 33.37
N ARG A 369 38.89 36.90 32.78
CA ARG A 369 38.54 37.65 31.56
C ARG A 369 38.38 36.71 30.36
N CYS A 370 39.33 35.80 30.15
CA CYS A 370 39.25 34.79 29.09
C CYS A 370 38.00 33.91 29.20
N GLN A 371 37.68 33.40 30.39
CA GLN A 371 36.46 32.62 30.64
C GLN A 371 35.19 33.43 30.37
N LEU A 372 35.16 34.71 30.76
CA LEU A 372 34.02 35.59 30.53
C LEU A 372 33.81 35.92 29.04
N ASP A 373 34.89 36.00 28.26
CA ASP A 373 34.82 36.16 26.79
C ASP A 373 34.43 34.85 26.07
N GLU A 374 34.89 33.69 26.55
CA GLU A 374 34.41 32.38 26.08
C GLU A 374 32.91 32.18 26.34
N ILE A 375 32.44 32.55 27.54
CA ILE A 375 31.01 32.50 27.89
C ILE A 375 30.16 33.38 26.94
N LYS A 376 30.65 34.57 26.54
CA LYS A 376 29.97 35.39 25.52
C LYS A 376 29.85 34.65 24.20
N LEU A 377 30.95 34.09 23.69
CA LEU A 377 30.99 33.40 22.40
C LEU A 377 30.09 32.15 22.39
N LEU A 378 30.07 31.38 23.49
CA LEU A 378 29.14 30.26 23.66
C LEU A 378 27.68 30.71 23.71
N ASN A 379 27.38 31.84 24.35
CA ASN A 379 26.03 32.40 24.43
C ASN A 379 25.58 32.99 23.07
N GLU A 380 26.47 33.61 22.29
CA GLU A 380 26.20 34.01 20.91
C GLU A 380 25.90 32.80 20.02
N ARG A 381 26.68 31.71 20.15
CA ARG A 381 26.44 30.45 19.45
C ARG A 381 25.08 29.84 19.84
N LEU A 382 24.75 29.83 21.13
CA LEU A 382 23.45 29.37 21.63
C LEU A 382 22.29 30.20 21.04
N ASN A 383 22.44 31.53 20.96
CA ASN A 383 21.45 32.41 20.32
C ASN A 383 21.37 32.22 18.80
N ASN A 384 22.43 31.74 18.14
CA ASN A 384 22.39 31.36 16.72
C ASN A 384 21.61 30.05 16.52
N GLU A 385 21.85 29.01 17.33
CA GLU A 385 21.10 27.77 17.25
C GLU A 385 19.63 27.95 17.66
N ALA A 386 19.34 28.76 18.69
CA ALA A 386 17.97 29.11 19.07
C ALA A 386 17.22 29.88 17.96
N ARG A 387 17.93 30.62 17.09
CA ARG A 387 17.35 31.21 15.87
C ARG A 387 17.19 30.16 14.76
N ARG A 388 18.13 29.23 14.60
CA ARG A 388 18.06 28.12 13.64
C ARG A 388 16.86 27.21 13.92
N ILE A 389 16.68 26.78 15.17
CA ILE A 389 15.54 25.98 15.63
C ILE A 389 14.22 26.68 15.28
N LYS A 390 14.09 27.97 15.60
CA LYS A 390 12.89 28.76 15.24
C LYS A 390 12.65 28.93 13.74
N MET A 391 13.65 28.72 12.87
CA MET A 391 13.41 28.66 11.43
C MET A 391 12.90 27.28 11.01
N LEU A 392 13.50 26.21 11.55
CA LEU A 392 13.08 24.84 11.30
C LEU A 392 11.67 24.53 11.84
N GLU A 393 11.28 25.07 13.00
CA GLU A 393 9.92 24.97 13.55
C GLU A 393 8.88 25.54 12.56
N ARG A 394 9.16 26.69 11.94
CA ARG A 394 8.27 27.31 10.94
C ARG A 394 8.26 26.56 9.61
N GLU A 395 9.35 25.87 9.28
CA GLU A 395 9.42 25.02 8.09
C GLU A 395 8.65 23.71 8.32
N ASP A 396 8.71 23.13 9.51
CA ASP A 396 7.89 21.99 9.93
C ASP A 396 6.39 22.35 9.97
N ASP A 397 6.00 23.50 10.55
CA ASP A 397 4.62 24.00 10.50
C ASP A 397 4.12 24.20 9.06
N ARG A 398 4.98 24.71 8.16
CA ARG A 398 4.68 24.84 6.73
C ARG A 398 4.51 23.47 6.07
N LEU A 399 5.41 22.53 6.33
CA LEU A 399 5.36 21.18 5.76
C LEU A 399 4.13 20.41 6.28
N ARG A 400 3.77 20.54 7.56
CA ARG A 400 2.52 20.02 8.13
C ARG A 400 1.30 20.61 7.43
N SER A 401 1.32 21.91 7.13
CA SER A 401 0.24 22.58 6.39
C SER A 401 0.16 22.11 4.93
N GLU A 402 1.30 21.85 4.29
CA GLU A 402 1.36 21.31 2.92
C GLU A 402 0.91 19.85 2.86
N ILE A 403 1.30 19.02 3.84
CA ILE A 403 0.82 17.64 4.01
C ILE A 403 -0.70 17.63 4.22
N ALA A 404 -1.24 18.41 5.16
CA ALA A 404 -2.68 18.48 5.40
C ALA A 404 -3.47 18.96 4.16
N LEU A 405 -2.90 19.87 3.36
CA LEU A 405 -3.47 20.29 2.08
C LEU A 405 -3.45 19.18 1.02
N LEU A 406 -2.40 18.34 0.99
CA LEU A 406 -2.30 17.20 0.09
C LEU A 406 -3.22 16.05 0.53
N GLU A 407 -3.27 15.72 1.82
CA GLU A 407 -4.20 14.74 2.40
C GLU A 407 -5.66 15.14 2.15
N SER A 408 -6.00 16.42 2.31
CA SER A 408 -7.33 16.94 1.98
C SER A 408 -7.67 16.73 0.50
N LYS A 409 -6.76 17.06 -0.42
CA LYS A 409 -6.96 16.83 -1.87
C LYS A 409 -7.08 15.34 -2.23
N LEU A 410 -6.28 14.49 -1.60
CA LEU A 410 -6.36 13.03 -1.75
C LEU A 410 -7.71 12.48 -1.29
N GLY A 411 -8.24 13.00 -0.17
CA GLY A 411 -9.54 12.60 0.37
C GLY A 411 -10.76 13.08 -0.43
N HIS A 412 -10.63 14.17 -1.20
CA HIS A 412 -11.72 14.72 -2.03
C HIS A 412 -11.65 14.30 -3.51
N GLY A 413 -10.52 13.75 -3.97
CA GLY A 413 -10.33 13.34 -5.37
C GLY A 413 -10.03 14.48 -6.36
N ASP A 414 -9.76 15.69 -5.88
CA ASP A 414 -9.49 16.91 -6.66
C ASP A 414 -8.11 16.91 -7.34
N PHE A 415 -7.85 15.91 -8.19
CA PHE A 415 -6.58 15.71 -8.90
C PHE A 415 -6.43 16.63 -10.13
N SER A 416 -6.32 17.93 -9.89
CA SER A 416 -5.90 18.90 -10.92
C SER A 416 -4.53 18.49 -11.49
N SER A 417 -4.54 18.05 -12.75
CA SER A 417 -3.39 17.48 -13.46
C SER A 417 -2.21 18.44 -13.60
N ALA A 418 -2.48 19.75 -13.62
CA ALA A 418 -1.45 20.78 -13.76
C ALA A 418 -0.65 21.05 -12.47
N ASN A 419 -1.16 20.65 -11.29
CA ASN A 419 -0.69 21.17 -10.00
C ASN A 419 -0.40 20.09 -8.93
N THR A 420 -0.28 18.82 -9.33
CA THR A 420 0.10 17.72 -8.43
C THR A 420 1.11 16.78 -9.09
N LYS A 421 2.35 16.75 -8.57
CA LYS A 421 3.38 15.75 -8.94
C LYS A 421 3.14 14.40 -8.25
N VAL A 422 1.90 13.92 -8.25
CA VAL A 422 1.58 12.55 -7.84
C VAL A 422 1.89 11.64 -9.01
N LEU A 423 2.77 10.65 -8.80
CA LEU A 423 2.98 9.55 -9.74
C LEU A 423 1.70 8.71 -9.82
N ARG A 424 0.80 9.12 -10.72
CA ARG A 424 -0.35 8.30 -11.09
C ARG A 424 0.14 7.15 -11.97
N MET A 425 -0.17 5.93 -11.57
CA MET A 425 -0.59 4.91 -12.52
C MET A 425 -1.89 5.39 -13.18
N VAL A 426 -1.77 6.32 -14.13
CA VAL A 426 -2.75 6.46 -15.20
C VAL A 426 -2.70 5.13 -15.95
N ASN A 427 -3.84 4.57 -16.35
CA ASN A 427 -3.87 3.36 -17.18
C ASN A 427 -3.02 3.59 -18.43
N THR A 428 -1.81 3.01 -18.45
CA THR A 428 -0.82 3.27 -19.51
C THR A 428 -1.38 2.87 -20.86
N LEU A 429 -2.21 1.82 -20.89
CA LEU A 429 -3.07 1.38 -22.00
C LEU A 429 -3.74 2.50 -22.83
N ALA A 430 -4.07 3.66 -22.25
CA ALA A 430 -4.64 4.79 -23.00
C ALA A 430 -3.55 5.63 -23.70
N VAL A 431 -2.50 6.04 -22.97
CA VAL A 431 -1.41 6.88 -23.48
C VAL A 431 -0.46 6.08 -24.38
N GLU A 432 -0.24 4.81 -24.06
CA GLU A 432 0.39 3.83 -24.95
C GLU A 432 -0.34 3.74 -26.28
N ASN A 433 -1.68 3.75 -26.30
CA ASN A 433 -2.44 3.63 -27.54
C ASN A 433 -2.28 4.88 -28.41
N GLU A 434 -2.31 6.08 -27.83
CA GLU A 434 -2.00 7.34 -28.55
C GLU A 434 -0.55 7.39 -29.06
N ALA A 435 0.42 6.94 -28.26
CA ALA A 435 1.82 6.85 -28.64
C ALA A 435 2.04 5.83 -29.78
N LYS A 436 1.47 4.63 -29.66
CA LYS A 436 1.54 3.55 -30.66
C LYS A 436 0.87 3.96 -31.96
N GLN A 437 -0.31 4.60 -31.92
CA GLN A 437 -0.95 5.17 -33.11
C GLN A 437 -0.09 6.27 -33.77
N THR A 438 0.59 7.09 -32.99
CA THR A 438 1.50 8.13 -33.52
C THR A 438 2.73 7.50 -34.18
N ILE A 439 3.32 6.47 -33.57
CA ILE A 439 4.45 5.71 -34.13
C ILE A 439 4.01 4.96 -35.40
N GLU A 440 2.84 4.31 -35.40
CA GLU A 440 2.27 3.61 -36.56
C GLU A 440 1.97 4.59 -37.72
N ALA A 441 1.43 5.78 -37.43
CA ALA A 441 1.23 6.83 -38.43
C ALA A 441 2.56 7.27 -39.06
N LEU A 442 3.60 7.52 -38.25
CA LEU A 442 4.93 7.88 -38.74
C LEU A 442 5.62 6.74 -39.50
N GLN A 443 5.42 5.47 -39.09
CA GLN A 443 5.89 4.30 -39.83
C GLN A 443 5.20 4.17 -41.19
N ASN A 444 3.89 4.46 -41.27
CA ASN A 444 3.14 4.51 -42.52
C ASN A 444 3.60 5.67 -43.44
N GLU A 445 3.95 6.83 -42.90
CA GLU A 445 4.55 7.93 -43.70
C GLU A 445 6.00 7.61 -44.13
N LEU A 446 6.79 6.98 -43.27
CA LEU A 446 8.11 6.46 -43.60
C LEU A 446 8.05 5.40 -44.72
N GLN A 447 6.99 4.58 -44.74
CA GLN A 447 6.78 3.60 -45.80
C GLN A 447 6.38 4.29 -47.12
N LYS A 448 5.41 5.20 -47.10
CA LYS A 448 5.01 6.00 -48.26
C LYS A 448 6.14 6.87 -48.83
N THR A 449 7.10 7.31 -48.00
CA THR A 449 8.28 8.06 -48.46
C THR A 449 9.37 7.17 -49.06
N LYS A 450 9.58 5.94 -48.56
CA LYS A 450 10.40 4.93 -49.26
C LYS A 450 9.80 4.55 -50.61
N GLU A 451 8.48 4.36 -50.69
CA GLU A 451 7.78 4.04 -51.94
C GLU A 451 7.91 5.16 -52.98
N LYS A 452 7.86 6.42 -52.53
CA LYS A 452 8.18 7.59 -53.38
C LYS A 452 9.64 7.60 -53.82
N LEU A 453 10.61 7.24 -52.95
CA LEU A 453 12.01 7.09 -53.35
C LEU A 453 12.17 6.01 -54.42
N GLN A 454 11.57 4.83 -54.20
CA GLN A 454 11.60 3.71 -55.15
C GLN A 454 11.01 4.11 -56.52
N ALA A 455 9.86 4.80 -56.53
CA ALA A 455 9.26 5.32 -57.75
C ALA A 455 10.15 6.35 -58.46
N VAL A 456 10.88 7.21 -57.73
CA VAL A 456 11.86 8.13 -58.32
C VAL A 456 13.07 7.38 -58.87
N GLU A 457 13.59 6.36 -58.19
CA GLU A 457 14.65 5.48 -58.70
C GLU A 457 14.22 4.72 -59.96
N ASP A 458 12.97 4.27 -60.04
CA ASP A 458 12.42 3.58 -61.21
C ASP A 458 12.17 4.52 -62.40
N LEU A 459 11.79 5.78 -62.14
CA LEU A 459 11.77 6.84 -63.17
C LEU A 459 13.18 7.27 -63.61
N LYS A 460 14.16 7.23 -62.69
CA LYS A 460 15.59 7.52 -62.98
C LYS A 460 16.23 6.47 -63.90
N LYS A 461 15.71 5.24 -63.91
CA LYS A 461 16.06 4.19 -64.91
C LYS A 461 15.53 4.53 -66.31
N GLN A 462 14.63 5.52 -66.46
CA GLN A 462 14.06 5.97 -67.74
C GLN A 462 14.57 7.36 -68.18
N SER A 463 15.06 8.20 -67.27
CA SER A 463 15.71 9.48 -67.61
C SER A 463 16.78 9.88 -66.58
N SER A 464 17.96 10.29 -67.05
CA SER A 464 19.18 10.29 -66.23
C SER A 464 19.41 11.53 -65.35
N ASP A 465 18.79 12.67 -65.64
CA ASP A 465 19.42 13.99 -65.36
C ASP A 465 18.66 14.89 -64.37
N ALA A 466 17.57 14.41 -63.75
CA ALA A 466 16.75 15.20 -62.82
C ALA A 466 16.63 14.61 -61.39
N GLY A 467 16.90 13.32 -61.19
CA GLY A 467 16.58 12.63 -59.93
C GLY A 467 17.41 13.08 -58.71
N THR A 468 18.70 13.35 -58.88
CA THR A 468 19.68 13.40 -57.78
C THR A 468 19.36 14.43 -56.68
N LEU A 469 18.74 15.57 -57.02
CA LEU A 469 18.34 16.57 -56.03
C LEU A 469 17.11 16.09 -55.23
N VAL A 470 16.14 15.46 -55.91
CA VAL A 470 14.92 14.90 -55.32
C VAL A 470 15.27 13.70 -54.42
N ASP A 471 16.17 12.83 -54.87
CA ASP A 471 16.71 11.71 -54.09
C ASP A 471 17.27 12.21 -52.74
N SER A 472 18.07 13.29 -52.76
CA SER A 472 18.68 13.85 -51.55
C SER A 472 17.66 14.41 -50.56
N TYR A 473 16.58 15.02 -51.06
CA TYR A 473 15.50 15.57 -50.25
C TYR A 473 14.64 14.45 -49.63
N ILE A 474 14.27 13.43 -50.41
CA ILE A 474 13.50 12.29 -49.90
C ILE A 474 14.34 11.48 -48.90
N ALA A 475 15.64 11.26 -49.16
CA ALA A 475 16.55 10.62 -48.21
C ALA A 475 16.69 11.41 -46.90
N GLY A 476 16.72 12.75 -46.97
CA GLY A 476 16.68 13.64 -45.81
C GLY A 476 15.42 13.45 -44.96
N ASN A 477 14.25 13.45 -45.60
CA ASN A 477 12.96 13.22 -44.93
C ASN A 477 12.87 11.82 -44.33
N ILE A 478 13.35 10.79 -45.03
CA ILE A 478 13.45 9.40 -44.52
C ILE A 478 14.35 9.32 -43.27
N LYS A 479 15.46 10.07 -43.24
CA LYS A 479 16.31 10.16 -42.03
C LYS A 479 15.56 10.84 -40.89
N GLN A 480 14.91 11.99 -41.15
CA GLN A 480 14.19 12.75 -40.13
C GLN A 480 13.03 11.94 -39.52
N LEU A 481 12.24 11.24 -40.34
CA LEU A 481 11.16 10.37 -39.86
C LEU A 481 11.69 9.21 -39.00
N LYS A 482 12.80 8.56 -39.41
CA LYS A 482 13.46 7.53 -38.58
C LYS A 482 13.96 8.08 -37.24
N GLU A 483 14.50 9.30 -37.23
CA GLU A 483 15.01 9.95 -36.02
C GLU A 483 13.88 10.39 -35.07
N GLN A 484 12.73 10.79 -35.62
CA GLN A 484 11.49 11.03 -34.86
C GLN A 484 10.90 9.74 -34.28
N ILE A 485 10.78 8.67 -35.07
CA ILE A 485 10.32 7.35 -34.60
C ILE A 485 11.24 6.84 -33.47
N ALA A 486 12.55 6.79 -33.69
CA ALA A 486 13.51 6.31 -32.69
C ALA A 486 13.67 7.21 -31.45
N THR A 487 13.11 8.43 -31.45
CA THR A 487 13.03 9.29 -30.25
C THR A 487 11.66 9.25 -29.57
N LEU A 488 10.64 8.67 -30.20
CA LEU A 488 9.37 8.30 -29.56
C LEU A 488 9.46 6.91 -28.94
N GLU A 489 9.99 5.91 -29.65
CA GLU A 489 10.23 4.56 -29.12
C GLU A 489 11.07 4.60 -27.82
N LYS A 490 12.16 5.38 -27.80
CA LYS A 490 12.99 5.62 -26.59
C LYS A 490 12.33 6.45 -25.47
N ARG A 491 11.10 6.91 -25.66
CA ARG A 491 10.25 7.52 -24.62
C ARG A 491 9.13 6.56 -24.15
N GLU A 492 8.92 5.47 -24.87
CA GLU A 492 8.01 4.38 -24.48
C GLU A 492 8.76 3.32 -23.65
N GLU A 493 10.05 3.10 -23.93
CA GLU A 493 10.95 2.21 -23.15
C GLU A 493 11.37 2.76 -21.76
N ARG A 494 10.77 3.86 -21.24
CA ARG A 494 11.27 4.61 -20.07
C ARG A 494 10.21 5.05 -19.07
#